data_AF-A0A925FJK1-F1
#
_entry.id   AF-A0A925FJK1-F1
#
_cell.length_a   1.000
_cell.length_b   1.000
_cell.length_c   1.000
_cell.angle_alpha   90.00
_cell.angle_beta   90.00
_cell.angle_gamma   90.00
#
_symmetry.space_group_name_H-M   'P 1'
#
loop_
_entity.id
_entity.type
_entity.pdbx_description
1 polymer ?
#
loop_
_entity_poly.entity_id
_entity_poly.type
_entity_poly.pdbx_seq_one_letter_code
_entity_poly.pdbx_strand_id
1 'polypeptide(L)'
;MSGPASGNRFKAITILQEQFKQVGVRVTIDALDPAVLMSNSDAGRFDVSVLGFSGDPNPGALRQTWKSEQRKQGSNYGSYSNPSFDATVDSAVAEFDPKKSRDLFSRAGEILAEDAPAIWLYELRTVSGIHKRFRRARMPLHAWWAHLDQWSVDPAQMKDRDRIGPGAAKQ
;
A
#
# COMPACT_ATOMS: atom_id res chain seq x y z
N MET A 1 -8.40 2.67 -1.94
CA MET A 1 -9.61 2.06 -2.54
C MET A 1 -9.50 0.55 -2.38
N SER A 2 -10.12 0.01 -1.34
CA SER A 2 -10.19 -1.44 -1.10
C SER A 2 -11.43 -1.97 -1.82
N GLY A 3 -11.23 -2.56 -3.00
CA GLY A 3 -12.27 -3.32 -3.67
C GLY A 3 -12.60 -4.61 -2.89
N PRO A 4 -13.79 -5.22 -3.09
CA PRO A 4 -14.12 -6.52 -2.53
C PRO A 4 -13.03 -7.51 -2.92
N ALA A 5 -12.75 -8.52 -2.07
CA ALA A 5 -11.71 -9.52 -2.29
C ALA A 5 -11.65 -9.91 -3.78
N SER A 6 -10.68 -9.33 -4.50
CA SER A 6 -10.59 -9.53 -5.94
C SER A 6 -10.43 -11.03 -6.16
N GLY A 7 -10.99 -11.60 -7.23
CA GLY A 7 -10.92 -13.05 -7.45
C GLY A 7 -9.49 -13.63 -7.32
N ASN A 8 -8.46 -12.80 -7.50
CA ASN A 8 -7.06 -13.12 -7.24
C ASN A 8 -6.74 -13.39 -5.76
N ARG A 9 -7.29 -12.61 -4.82
CA ARG A 9 -7.06 -12.80 -3.38
C ARG A 9 -7.65 -14.12 -2.88
N PHE A 10 -8.88 -14.43 -3.28
CA PHE A 10 -9.51 -15.69 -2.90
C PHE A 10 -8.74 -16.90 -3.44
N LYS A 11 -8.30 -16.85 -4.71
CA LYS A 11 -7.42 -17.87 -5.29
C LYS A 11 -6.12 -18.03 -4.49
N ALA A 12 -5.46 -16.92 -4.13
CA ALA A 12 -4.26 -16.97 -3.32
C ALA A 12 -4.49 -17.62 -1.95
N ILE A 13 -5.60 -17.29 -1.27
CA ILE A 13 -5.99 -17.90 0.01
C ILE A 13 -6.18 -19.42 -0.15
N THR A 14 -6.85 -19.88 -1.21
CA THR A 14 -7.04 -21.32 -1.44
C THR A 14 -5.72 -22.07 -1.72
N ILE A 15 -4.78 -21.43 -2.41
CA ILE A 15 -3.45 -21.99 -2.65
C ILE A 15 -2.68 -22.08 -1.32
N LEU A 16 -2.72 -21.02 -0.51
CA LEU A 16 -2.09 -21.00 0.81
C LEU A 16 -2.65 -22.09 1.72
N GLN A 17 -3.97 -22.28 1.74
CA GLN A 17 -4.60 -23.35 2.52
C GLN A 17 -4.03 -24.74 2.16
N GLU A 18 -3.87 -25.04 0.87
CA GLU A 18 -3.28 -26.31 0.42
C GLU A 18 -1.78 -26.40 0.77
N GLN A 19 -1.03 -25.31 0.64
CA GLN A 19 0.38 -25.27 1.03
C GLN A 19 0.58 -25.47 2.53
N PHE A 20 -0.24 -24.84 3.37
CA PHE A 20 -0.22 -25.06 4.82
C PHE A 20 -0.56 -26.50 5.18
N LYS A 21 -1.52 -27.12 4.48
CA LYS A 21 -1.87 -28.53 4.68
C LYS A 21 -0.69 -29.47 4.38
N GLN A 22 0.11 -29.18 3.36
CA GLN A 22 1.30 -29.99 3.01
C GLN A 22 2.35 -30.00 4.12
N VAL A 23 2.39 -28.97 4.97
CA VAL A 23 3.28 -28.89 6.14
C VAL A 23 2.57 -29.22 7.45
N GLY A 24 1.36 -29.81 7.39
CA GLY A 24 0.62 -30.28 8.56
C GLY A 24 -0.20 -29.20 9.30
N VAL A 25 -0.33 -28.00 8.74
CA VAL A 25 -1.13 -26.91 9.33
C VAL A 25 -2.53 -26.91 8.73
N ARG A 26 -3.56 -26.99 9.59
CA ARG A 26 -4.96 -26.90 9.17
C ARG A 26 -5.42 -25.44 9.21
N VAL A 27 -5.82 -24.91 8.05
CA VAL A 27 -6.37 -23.56 7.92
C VAL A 27 -7.85 -23.63 7.54
N THR A 28 -8.71 -22.92 8.27
CA THR A 28 -10.11 -22.67 7.92
C THR A 28 -10.22 -21.27 7.32
N ILE A 29 -10.94 -21.14 6.20
CA ILE A 29 -11.09 -19.86 5.51
C ILE A 29 -12.37 -19.17 5.99
N ASP A 30 -12.21 -18.03 6.65
CA ASP A 30 -13.34 -17.16 7.03
C ASP A 30 -13.52 -16.05 5.99
N ALA A 31 -14.49 -16.24 5.08
CA ALA A 31 -14.82 -15.26 4.06
C ALA A 31 -15.70 -14.13 4.64
N LEU A 32 -15.05 -13.08 5.14
CA LEU A 32 -15.71 -11.93 5.77
C LEU A 32 -16.00 -10.80 4.77
N ASP A 33 -17.04 -10.03 5.06
CA ASP A 33 -17.24 -8.72 4.43
C ASP A 33 -16.03 -7.78 4.71
N PRO A 34 -15.59 -6.94 3.75
CA PRO A 34 -14.41 -6.08 3.93
C PRO A 34 -14.43 -5.20 5.18
N ALA A 35 -15.58 -4.68 5.61
CA ALA A 35 -15.68 -3.85 6.81
C ALA A 35 -15.44 -4.68 8.08
N VAL A 36 -15.96 -5.91 8.12
CA VAL A 36 -15.74 -6.85 9.23
C VAL A 36 -14.29 -7.31 9.28
N LEU A 37 -13.69 -7.63 8.11
CA LEU A 37 -12.27 -7.98 8.01
C LEU A 37 -11.36 -6.87 8.56
N MET A 38 -11.65 -5.61 8.18
CA MET A 38 -10.87 -4.47 8.68
C MET A 38 -11.06 -4.28 10.17
N SER A 39 -12.31 -4.29 10.67
CA SER A 39 -12.58 -4.17 12.10
C SER A 39 -11.92 -5.26 12.93
N ASN A 40 -11.87 -6.50 12.43
CA ASN A 40 -11.16 -7.60 13.09
C ASN A 40 -9.64 -7.39 13.04
N SER A 41 -9.10 -6.90 11.92
CA SER A 41 -7.67 -6.62 11.78
C SER A 41 -7.23 -5.48 12.71
N ASP A 42 -8.00 -4.40 12.80
CA ASP A 42 -7.77 -3.28 13.72
C ASP A 42 -7.81 -3.73 15.19
N ALA A 43 -8.70 -4.67 15.52
CA ALA A 43 -8.85 -5.19 16.87
C ALA A 43 -7.93 -6.37 17.20
N GLY A 44 -7.05 -6.80 16.27
CA GLY A 44 -6.18 -7.97 16.46
C GLY A 44 -6.94 -9.30 16.61
N ARG A 45 -8.18 -9.38 16.10
CA ARG A 45 -9.04 -10.58 16.16
C ARG A 45 -8.85 -11.47 14.93
N PHE A 46 -7.64 -11.99 14.74
CA PHE A 46 -7.30 -12.90 13.65
C PHE A 46 -6.08 -13.74 14.01
N ASP A 47 -6.00 -14.96 13.48
CA ASP A 47 -4.76 -15.75 13.49
C ASP A 47 -3.89 -15.40 12.27
N VAL A 48 -4.53 -15.32 11.08
CA VAL A 48 -3.91 -14.91 9.81
C VAL A 48 -4.91 -14.04 9.05
N SER A 49 -4.46 -12.87 8.58
CA SER A 49 -5.27 -11.96 7.75
C SER A 49 -4.55 -11.69 6.43
N VAL A 50 -5.27 -11.86 5.31
CA VAL A 50 -4.73 -11.56 3.97
C VAL A 50 -5.20 -10.19 3.52
N LEU A 51 -4.33 -9.21 3.72
CA LEU A 51 -4.59 -7.81 3.43
C LEU A 51 -3.78 -7.34 2.21
N GLY A 52 -4.34 -6.34 1.52
CA GLY A 52 -3.58 -5.59 0.52
C GLY A 52 -2.87 -4.44 1.20
N PHE A 53 -1.60 -4.25 0.89
CA PHE A 53 -0.82 -3.10 1.31
C PHE A 53 -0.64 -2.14 0.14
N SER A 54 -0.92 -0.86 0.35
CA SER A 54 -0.59 0.22 -0.59
C SER A 54 0.00 1.38 0.21
N GLY A 55 1.29 1.64 0.01
CA GLY A 55 1.96 2.80 0.54
C GLY A 55 2.31 3.77 -0.58
N ASP A 56 2.31 5.06 -0.27
CA ASP A 56 2.98 6.03 -1.11
C ASP A 56 4.47 5.67 -1.21
N PRO A 57 5.15 5.98 -2.32
CA PRO A 57 6.57 5.71 -2.52
C PRO A 57 7.41 6.72 -1.72
N ASN A 58 7.15 6.82 -0.42
CA ASN A 58 7.86 7.70 0.49
C ASN A 58 8.35 6.93 1.72
N PRO A 59 9.47 7.39 2.32
CA PRO A 59 9.99 7.00 3.63
C PRO A 59 8.97 6.67 4.73
N GLY A 60 7.84 7.38 4.77
CA GLY A 60 6.81 7.24 5.80
C GLY A 60 5.99 5.96 5.73
N ALA A 61 6.00 5.24 4.60
CA ALA A 61 5.19 4.03 4.45
C ALA A 61 5.62 2.91 5.41
N LEU A 62 6.93 2.66 5.56
CA LEU A 62 7.45 1.68 6.53
C LEU A 62 7.14 2.11 7.96
N ARG A 63 7.25 3.42 8.23
CA ARG A 63 6.93 3.98 9.55
C ARG A 63 5.48 3.70 9.93
N GLN A 64 4.54 4.06 9.07
CA GLN A 64 3.10 3.93 9.31
C GLN A 64 2.67 2.46 9.51
N THR A 65 3.37 1.54 8.87
CA THR A 65 2.94 0.12 8.77
C THR A 65 3.58 -0.77 9.81
N TRP A 66 4.84 -0.52 10.17
CA TRP A 66 5.64 -1.51 10.91
C TRP A 66 6.23 -0.98 12.21
N LYS A 67 6.29 0.34 12.45
CA LYS A 67 6.83 0.81 13.74
C LYS A 67 5.99 0.33 14.91
N SER A 68 6.64 0.09 16.05
CA SER A 68 6.00 -0.40 17.27
C SER A 68 4.94 0.57 17.82
N GLU A 69 5.08 1.87 17.55
CA GLU A 69 4.10 2.91 17.94
C GLU A 69 2.76 2.75 17.21
N GLN A 70 2.76 2.12 16.03
CA GLN A 70 1.59 1.97 15.16
C GLN A 70 0.72 0.75 15.51
N ARG A 71 1.05 -0.01 16.56
CA ARG A 71 0.33 -1.25 16.95
C ARG A 71 -1.08 -1.02 17.50
N LYS A 72 -1.37 0.17 18.05
CA LYS A 72 -2.66 0.45 18.71
C LYS A 72 -3.69 1.14 17.83
N GLN A 73 -3.24 2.09 17.01
CA GLN A 73 -4.12 2.96 16.20
C GLN A 73 -3.55 3.20 14.79
N GLY A 74 -2.56 2.39 14.38
CA GLY A 74 -1.91 2.50 13.07
C GLY A 74 -2.11 1.24 12.24
N SER A 75 -1.35 1.14 11.16
CA SER A 75 -1.49 0.04 10.19
C SER A 75 -0.66 -1.21 10.55
N ASN A 76 -0.11 -1.26 11.76
CA ASN A 76 0.66 -2.41 12.27
C ASN A 76 -0.29 -3.45 12.89
N TYR A 77 -1.10 -4.06 12.03
CA TYR A 77 -2.11 -5.06 12.42
C TYR A 77 -1.51 -6.29 13.08
N GLY A 78 -0.33 -6.72 12.62
CA GLY A 78 0.39 -7.87 13.16
C GLY A 78 1.05 -7.63 14.53
N SER A 79 0.91 -6.43 15.09
CA SER A 79 1.52 -6.04 16.36
C SER A 79 3.05 -6.22 16.42
N TYR A 80 3.74 -6.11 15.27
CA TYR A 80 5.19 -6.24 15.16
C TYR A 80 5.91 -5.17 16.00
N SER A 81 6.99 -5.55 16.67
CA SER A 81 7.73 -4.65 17.56
C SER A 81 9.20 -5.04 17.59
N ASN A 82 10.07 -4.18 17.05
CA ASN A 82 11.51 -4.37 17.09
C ASN A 82 12.21 -3.02 17.32
N PRO A 83 12.90 -2.81 18.46
CA PRO A 83 13.57 -1.55 18.76
C PRO A 83 14.67 -1.17 17.76
N SER A 84 15.38 -2.14 17.18
CA SER A 84 16.39 -1.88 16.16
C SER A 84 15.76 -1.41 14.86
N PHE A 85 14.62 -2.01 14.46
CA PHE A 85 13.83 -1.53 13.33
C PHE A 85 13.34 -0.09 13.57
N ASP A 86 12.73 0.17 14.74
CA ASP A 86 12.19 1.48 15.10
C ASP A 86 13.26 2.57 15.03
N ALA A 87 14.42 2.34 15.67
CA ALA A 87 15.53 3.29 15.69
C ALA A 87 16.11 3.54 14.29
N THR A 88 16.19 2.50 13.45
CA THR A 88 16.68 2.63 12.07
C THR A 88 15.73 3.48 11.23
N VAL A 89 14.41 3.26 11.34
CA VAL A 89 13.39 4.05 10.65
C VAL A 89 13.41 5.51 11.13
N ASP A 90 13.51 5.75 12.44
CA ASP A 90 13.58 7.11 12.98
C ASP A 90 14.81 7.87 12.47
N SER A 91 15.95 7.19 12.39
CA SER A 91 17.18 7.75 11.82
C SER A 91 17.03 8.04 10.34
N ALA A 92 16.39 7.15 9.58
CA ALA A 92 16.17 7.31 8.14
C ALA A 92 15.26 8.52 7.83
N VAL A 93 14.23 8.77 8.65
CA VAL A 93 13.31 9.91 8.51
C VAL A 93 13.97 11.23 8.90
N ALA A 94 14.88 11.22 9.88
CA ALA A 94 15.57 12.42 10.36
C ALA A 94 16.80 12.82 9.52
N GLU A 95 17.29 11.94 8.65
CA GLU A 95 18.46 12.17 7.80
C GLU A 95 18.11 13.04 6.58
N PHE A 96 18.87 14.11 6.38
CA PHE A 96 18.67 15.08 5.29
C PHE A 96 19.44 14.73 4.02
N ASP A 97 20.52 13.94 4.12
CA ASP A 97 21.23 13.41 2.96
C ASP A 97 20.39 12.28 2.31
N PRO A 98 19.91 12.46 1.05
CA PRO A 98 19.03 11.48 0.43
C PRO A 98 19.67 10.10 0.23
N LYS A 99 20.99 10.05 0.05
CA LYS A 99 21.71 8.79 -0.13
C LYS A 99 21.76 8.03 1.20
N LYS A 100 22.13 8.71 2.28
CA LYS A 100 22.18 8.10 3.63
C LYS A 100 20.80 7.68 4.11
N SER A 101 19.77 8.51 3.91
CA SER A 101 18.38 8.17 4.26
C SER A 101 17.93 6.90 3.54
N ARG A 102 18.21 6.76 2.23
CA ARG A 102 17.92 5.54 1.47
C ARG A 102 18.66 4.32 1.99
N ASP A 103 19.95 4.45 2.33
CA ASP A 103 20.74 3.34 2.84
C ASP A 103 20.19 2.85 4.21
N LEU A 104 19.75 3.77 5.08
CA LEU A 104 19.05 3.44 6.33
C LEU A 104 17.69 2.76 6.09
N PHE A 105 16.89 3.23 5.13
CA PHE A 105 15.64 2.54 4.75
C PHE A 105 15.88 1.13 4.21
N SER A 106 16.96 0.94 3.45
CA SER A 106 17.36 -0.37 2.95
C SER A 106 17.68 -1.30 4.13
N ARG A 107 18.43 -0.81 5.12
CA ARG A 107 18.71 -1.57 6.34
C ARG A 107 17.46 -1.89 7.16
N ALA A 108 16.51 -0.95 7.27
CA ALA A 108 15.23 -1.23 7.92
C ALA A 108 14.44 -2.33 7.18
N GLY A 109 14.48 -2.33 5.84
CA GLY A 109 13.88 -3.38 5.02
C GLY A 109 14.54 -4.75 5.24
N GLU A 110 15.85 -4.81 5.39
CA GLU A 110 16.58 -6.06 5.72
C GLU A 110 16.15 -6.62 7.08
N ILE A 111 16.11 -5.79 8.13
CA ILE A 111 15.64 -6.22 9.46
C ILE A 111 14.21 -6.78 9.36
N LEU A 112 13.33 -6.09 8.64
CA LEU A 112 11.95 -6.53 8.47
C LEU A 112 11.85 -7.85 7.69
N ALA A 113 12.71 -8.06 6.70
CA ALA A 113 12.76 -9.29 5.93
C ALA A 113 13.30 -10.48 6.76
N GLU A 114 14.31 -10.23 7.60
CA GLU A 114 14.87 -11.22 8.53
C GLU A 114 13.85 -11.64 9.60
N ASP A 115 13.11 -10.68 10.16
CA ASP A 115 12.09 -10.93 11.17
C ASP A 115 10.82 -11.58 10.61
N ALA A 116 10.57 -11.42 9.30
CA ALA A 116 9.42 -11.94 8.57
C ALA A 116 8.05 -11.75 9.28
N PRO A 117 7.68 -10.52 9.72
CA PRO A 117 6.43 -10.29 10.43
C PRO A 117 5.18 -10.42 9.54
N ALA A 118 5.39 -10.50 8.23
CA ALA A 118 4.37 -10.85 7.24
C ALA A 118 5.02 -11.58 6.06
N ILE A 119 4.17 -12.26 5.27
CA ILE A 119 4.58 -12.92 4.04
C ILE A 119 4.08 -12.09 2.85
N TRP A 120 5.01 -11.51 2.09
CA TRP A 120 4.68 -10.81 0.85
C TRP A 120 4.43 -11.81 -0.28
N LEU A 121 3.19 -11.88 -0.75
CA LEU A 121 2.75 -12.90 -1.71
C LEU A 121 2.97 -12.49 -3.17
N TYR A 122 2.46 -11.31 -3.53
CA TYR A 122 2.50 -10.81 -4.91
C TYR A 122 2.17 -9.32 -4.97
N GLU A 123 2.61 -8.67 -6.05
CA GLU A 123 2.17 -7.33 -6.42
C GLU A 123 1.00 -7.40 -7.41
N LEU A 124 -0.02 -6.57 -7.20
CA LEU A 124 -1.12 -6.46 -8.16
C LEU A 124 -0.66 -5.71 -9.40
N ARG A 125 -0.74 -6.35 -10.56
CA ARG A 125 -0.58 -5.66 -11.84
C ARG A 125 -1.79 -4.77 -12.08
N THR A 126 -1.62 -3.47 -11.90
CA THR A 126 -2.63 -2.46 -12.23
C THR A 126 -2.51 -2.07 -13.70
N VAL A 127 -3.64 -2.13 -14.42
CA VAL A 127 -3.74 -1.61 -15.79
C VAL A 127 -4.50 -0.29 -15.73
N SER A 128 -3.95 0.72 -16.39
CA SER A 128 -4.54 2.06 -16.42
C SER A 128 -4.83 2.48 -17.85
N GLY A 129 -6.01 3.04 -18.08
CA GLY A 129 -6.43 3.56 -19.37
C GLY A 129 -6.53 5.09 -19.35
N ILE A 130 -5.89 5.75 -20.32
CA ILE A 130 -5.98 7.20 -20.49
C ILE A 130 -6.55 7.49 -21.89
N HIS A 131 -7.53 8.38 -21.96
CA HIS A 131 -8.10 8.79 -23.24
C HIS A 131 -7.06 9.54 -24.08
N LYS A 132 -6.95 9.23 -25.38
CA LYS A 132 -5.96 9.81 -26.33
C LYS A 132 -5.98 11.35 -26.45
N ARG A 133 -7.02 12.00 -25.91
CA ARG A 133 -7.16 13.47 -25.89
C ARG A 133 -6.15 14.14 -24.95
N PHE A 134 -5.71 13.39 -23.92
CA PHE A 134 -4.76 13.88 -22.95
C PHE A 134 -3.35 13.67 -23.49
N ARG A 135 -2.61 14.77 -23.63
CA ARG A 135 -1.22 14.80 -24.06
C ARG A 135 -0.32 14.80 -22.84
N ARG A 136 0.87 14.21 -22.98
CA ARG A 136 1.87 14.05 -21.91
C ARG A 136 1.32 13.38 -20.64
N ALA A 137 0.21 12.65 -20.78
CA ALA A 137 -0.44 11.97 -19.69
C ALA A 137 0.33 10.69 -19.34
N ARG A 138 1.32 10.84 -18.46
CA ARG A 138 2.02 9.74 -17.81
C ARG A 138 1.36 9.53 -16.46
N MET A 139 0.94 8.29 -16.19
CA MET A 139 0.34 7.90 -14.91
C MET A 139 1.15 6.75 -14.32
N PRO A 140 2.16 7.04 -13.49
CA PRO A 140 2.91 5.98 -12.84
C PRO A 140 2.01 5.27 -11.81
N LEU A 141 2.07 3.94 -11.77
CA LEU A 141 1.19 3.13 -10.92
C LEU A 141 1.41 3.38 -9.42
N HIS A 142 2.64 3.73 -9.04
CA HIS A 142 3.02 4.03 -7.65
C HIS A 142 2.65 5.46 -7.21
N ALA A 143 2.26 6.33 -8.13
CA ALA A 143 1.88 7.70 -7.82
C ALA A 143 1.00 8.24 -8.94
N TRP A 144 -0.26 7.81 -9.01
CA TRP A 144 -1.15 8.18 -10.13
C TRP A 144 -1.35 9.70 -10.26
N TRP A 145 -1.16 10.43 -9.17
CA TRP A 145 -1.19 11.89 -9.11
C TRP A 145 0.09 12.57 -9.59
N ALA A 146 1.21 11.83 -9.69
CA ALA A 146 2.46 12.39 -10.17
C ALA A 146 2.29 12.84 -11.62
N HIS A 147 2.86 14.00 -11.94
CA HIS A 147 2.85 14.62 -13.27
C HIS A 147 1.49 15.10 -13.76
N LEU A 148 0.43 15.13 -12.94
CA LEU A 148 -0.87 15.70 -13.36
C LEU A 148 -0.74 17.16 -13.83
N ASP A 149 0.20 17.91 -13.29
CA ASP A 149 0.59 19.27 -13.71
C ASP A 149 1.08 19.35 -15.16
N GLN A 150 1.58 18.23 -15.72
CA GLN A 150 2.11 18.15 -17.08
C GLN A 150 1.05 17.77 -18.10
N TRP A 151 -0.12 17.30 -17.64
CA TRP A 151 -1.18 16.85 -18.52
C TRP A 151 -1.82 18.04 -19.21
N SER A 152 -2.13 17.88 -20.50
CA SER A 152 -2.86 18.90 -21.24
C SER A 152 -3.83 18.27 -22.23
N VAL A 153 -4.84 19.04 -22.64
CA VAL A 153 -5.76 18.68 -23.72
C VAL A 153 -5.54 19.69 -24.85
N ASP A 154 -5.58 19.23 -26.09
CA ASP A 154 -5.60 20.14 -27.24
C ASP A 154 -6.84 21.05 -27.14
N PRO A 155 -6.73 22.39 -27.27
CA PRO A 155 -7.88 23.28 -27.26
C PRO A 155 -9.04 22.85 -28.18
N ALA A 156 -8.73 22.25 -29.33
CA ALA A 156 -9.74 21.73 -30.27
C ALA A 156 -10.48 20.49 -29.76
N GLN A 157 -9.92 19.78 -28.77
CA GLN A 157 -10.49 18.59 -28.15
C GLN A 157 -11.02 18.86 -26.73
N MET A 158 -10.97 20.11 -26.26
CA MET A 158 -11.54 20.51 -24.98
C MET A 158 -13.07 20.44 -25.01
N LYS A 159 -13.63 19.85 -23.96
CA LYS A 159 -15.05 19.86 -23.64
C LYS A 159 -15.35 21.04 -22.72
N ASP A 160 -16.62 21.42 -22.60
CA ASP A 160 -17.03 22.55 -21.75
C ASP A 160 -16.54 22.43 -20.31
N ARG A 161 -16.54 21.21 -19.75
CA ARG A 161 -16.01 20.95 -18.41
C ARG A 161 -14.50 21.21 -18.26
N ASP A 162 -13.72 21.09 -19.33
CA ASP A 162 -12.27 21.30 -19.27
C ASP A 162 -11.92 22.80 -19.27
N ARG A 163 -12.89 23.66 -19.63
CA ARG A 163 -12.75 25.13 -19.65
C ARG A 163 -13.05 25.78 -18.31
N ILE A 164 -13.59 25.01 -17.36
CA ILE A 164 -13.85 25.46 -15.99
C ILE A 164 -12.53 25.29 -15.22
N GLY A 165 -11.70 26.34 -15.23
CA GLY A 165 -10.51 26.38 -14.37
C GLY A 165 -10.90 26.41 -12.89
N PRO A 166 -9.96 26.13 -11.97
CA PRO A 166 -10.18 26.19 -10.51
C PRO A 166 -10.45 27.61 -9.95
N GLY A 167 -10.88 28.57 -10.78
CA GLY A 167 -10.99 30.00 -10.46
C GLY A 167 -12.34 30.65 -10.76
N ALA A 168 -13.44 29.90 -10.82
CA ALA A 168 -14.78 30.48 -10.79
C ALA A 168 -15.46 30.18 -9.44
N ALA A 169 -14.87 30.69 -8.36
CA ALA A 169 -15.63 30.89 -7.14
C ALA A 169 -16.77 31.85 -7.49
N LYS A 170 -18.01 31.39 -7.30
CA LYS A 170 -19.20 32.26 -7.36
C LYS A 170 -18.96 33.43 -6.41
N GLN A 171 -19.03 34.65 -6.93
CA GLN A 171 -19.21 35.85 -6.12
C GLN A 171 -20.52 35.76 -5.34
#